data_AF-A0A2W1BIA7-F1
#
_entry.id   AF-A0A2W1BIA7-F1
#
_cell.length_a   1.000
_cell.length_b   1.000
_cell.length_c   1.000
_cell.angle_alpha   90.00
_cell.angle_beta   90.00
_cell.angle_gamma   90.00
#
_symmetry.space_group_name_H-M   'P 1'
#
loop_
_entity.id
_entity.type
_entity.pdbx_description
1 polymer ?
#
loop_
_entity_poly.entity_id
_entity_poly.type
_entity_poly.pdbx_seq_one_letter_code
_entity_poly.pdbx_strand_id
1 'polypeptide(L)'
;MYMNDHYSLQKIIDYVDAIETTNNPSVLMIERALHVIGEMTKNTDDTHHISKSTKALLQVSLSVETTKQMHKIRNFLSKPLQNSQALTTRTSAEYQDTQMFHNIVKDLKEMKKTFISVHEINKCILDISLVEKGLSLLEKRTKEWPRLPKTLSEIQTQYKTNKNVFCEEKNFVQQVWKPAGLTIQLLKEIILLLENKDDMSQKVQEIKETLTCKLVNMLPSNIAKIRKTLELIDENKNNVNLLKEQLKKDRFLEKKVTLTDYPKERNINQQKQIIKKGNNSSTNQQTKDYSIHWESIKDMLMFCISNCELFASMRPSLELLNEKLANATLINAREIIHEMENICSAQLLYEHGLNLENQSFSGIQAIYNITPKDKKEKTIENTALLFFFTSRLKSLHDLLEYPNKPNDQLIKRYKQDPQFRMELEMLMADIGNVLSNCNKEKRIMTKSTQLLKEIDLGNVLDHGNPFLEMLGSFFDSHELVEAYLSKAKEIAGDRQAIEALYELFKSNVDPSTIEKGDRNNMNAVQNTQYELFRESKHWKTYKVLFVTKKT
;
A
#
# COMPACT_ATOMS: atom_id res chain seq x y z
N MET A 1 -3.17 2.82 13.85
CA MET A 1 -3.44 1.72 12.90
C MET A 1 -4.46 2.14 11.87
N TYR A 2 -5.73 2.39 12.24
CA TYR A 2 -6.81 2.73 11.29
C TYR A 2 -6.54 3.98 10.42
N MET A 3 -5.85 4.98 10.96
CA MET A 3 -5.44 6.16 10.17
C MET A 3 -4.51 5.80 9.01
N ASN A 4 -3.58 4.86 9.22
CA ASN A 4 -2.65 4.44 8.15
C ASN A 4 -3.39 3.67 7.07
N ASP A 5 -4.31 2.79 7.45
CA ASP A 5 -5.17 2.04 6.51
C ASP A 5 -5.99 3.00 5.66
N HIS A 6 -6.66 3.97 6.30
CA HIS A 6 -7.44 5.01 5.63
C HIS A 6 -6.60 5.80 4.62
N TYR A 7 -5.48 6.39 5.05
CA TYR A 7 -4.62 7.17 4.16
C TYR A 7 -4.02 6.34 3.03
N SER A 8 -3.55 5.13 3.31
CA SER A 8 -2.90 4.28 2.30
C SER A 8 -3.89 3.86 1.21
N LEU A 9 -5.12 3.52 1.60
CA LEU A 9 -6.19 3.19 0.66
C LEU A 9 -6.67 4.43 -0.12
N GLN A 10 -6.86 5.57 0.55
CA GLN A 10 -7.23 6.82 -0.12
C GLN A 10 -6.17 7.21 -1.15
N LYS A 11 -4.88 7.09 -0.81
CA LYS A 11 -3.78 7.34 -1.74
C LYS A 11 -3.83 6.42 -2.95
N ILE A 12 -4.11 5.13 -2.77
CA ILE A 12 -4.31 4.21 -3.91
C ILE A 12 -5.45 4.72 -4.80
N ILE A 13 -6.60 5.06 -4.21
CA ILE A 13 -7.78 5.55 -4.93
C ILE A 13 -7.42 6.80 -5.73
N ASP A 14 -6.79 7.79 -5.10
CA ASP A 14 -6.42 9.06 -5.74
C ASP A 14 -5.50 8.86 -6.97
N TYR A 15 -4.59 7.89 -6.94
CA TYR A 15 -3.69 7.61 -8.07
C TYR A 15 -4.42 6.88 -9.21
N VAL A 16 -5.38 6.01 -8.89
CA VAL A 16 -6.21 5.38 -9.93
C VAL A 16 -7.18 6.40 -10.53
N ASP A 17 -7.76 7.27 -9.72
CA ASP A 17 -8.63 8.38 -10.16
C ASP A 17 -7.90 9.32 -11.12
N ALA A 18 -6.65 9.65 -10.80
CA ALA A 18 -5.80 10.45 -11.67
C ALA A 18 -5.58 9.78 -13.03
N ILE A 19 -5.39 8.46 -13.08
CA ILE A 19 -5.28 7.72 -14.35
C ILE A 19 -6.61 7.73 -15.12
N GLU A 20 -7.73 7.49 -14.44
CA GLU A 20 -9.06 7.43 -15.07
C GLU A 20 -9.50 8.77 -15.67
N THR A 21 -9.12 9.87 -15.02
CA THR A 21 -9.50 11.23 -15.42
C THR A 21 -8.56 11.85 -16.45
N THR A 22 -7.39 11.26 -16.66
CA THR A 22 -6.40 11.75 -17.64
C THR A 22 -6.68 11.15 -19.01
N ASN A 23 -6.84 12.02 -20.01
CA ASN A 23 -6.92 11.58 -21.41
C ASN A 23 -5.54 11.06 -21.85
N ASN A 24 -5.46 9.78 -22.23
CA ASN A 24 -4.21 9.10 -22.61
C ASN A 24 -3.14 9.15 -21.50
N PRO A 25 -3.35 8.44 -20.37
CA PRO A 25 -2.38 8.44 -19.27
C PRO A 25 -1.03 7.92 -19.75
N SER A 26 0.04 8.60 -19.34
CA SER A 26 1.40 8.19 -19.71
C SER A 26 1.81 6.90 -18.99
N VAL A 27 2.80 6.19 -19.55
CA VAL A 27 3.36 4.98 -18.94
C VAL A 27 3.88 5.27 -17.53
N LEU A 28 4.51 6.42 -17.31
CA LEU A 28 5.01 6.85 -16.00
C LEU A 28 3.89 6.97 -14.96
N MET A 29 2.71 7.48 -15.35
CA MET A 29 1.55 7.51 -14.45
C MET A 29 1.11 6.09 -14.05
N ILE A 30 1.00 5.19 -15.04
CA ILE A 30 0.59 3.80 -14.81
C ILE A 30 1.60 3.08 -13.91
N GLU A 31 2.91 3.20 -14.21
CA GLU A 31 3.99 2.67 -13.38
C GLU A 31 3.90 3.21 -11.96
N ARG A 32 3.66 4.52 -11.80
CA ARG A 32 3.55 5.12 -10.47
C ARG A 32 2.37 4.58 -9.67
N ALA A 33 1.19 4.44 -10.28
CA ALA A 33 0.03 3.87 -9.60
C ALA A 33 0.29 2.41 -9.19
N LEU A 34 0.86 1.59 -10.08
CA LEU A 34 1.21 0.20 -9.77
C LEU A 34 2.26 0.09 -8.66
N HIS A 35 3.24 1.00 -8.67
CA HIS A 35 4.26 1.09 -7.63
C HIS A 35 3.63 1.43 -6.27
N VAL A 36 2.74 2.44 -6.21
CA VAL A 36 2.02 2.83 -5.00
C VAL A 36 1.11 1.69 -4.51
N ILE A 37 0.32 1.08 -5.39
CA ILE A 37 -0.56 -0.06 -5.04
C ILE A 37 0.26 -1.21 -4.46
N GLY A 38 1.33 -1.61 -5.16
CA GLY A 38 2.16 -2.72 -4.72
C GLY A 38 2.88 -2.43 -3.42
N GLU A 39 3.26 -1.19 -3.12
CA GLU A 39 3.90 -0.84 -1.85
C GLU A 39 2.91 -0.73 -0.70
N MET A 40 1.78 -0.05 -0.91
CA MET A 40 0.76 0.15 0.13
C MET A 40 0.08 -1.17 0.51
N THR A 41 0.04 -2.15 -0.39
CA THR A 41 -0.49 -3.50 -0.11
C THR A 41 0.58 -4.50 0.31
N LYS A 42 1.86 -4.08 0.36
CA LYS A 42 2.97 -4.95 0.75
C LYS A 42 2.87 -5.33 2.22
N ASN A 43 3.38 -6.50 2.53
CA ASN A 43 3.43 -7.01 3.90
C ASN A 43 4.79 -7.63 4.17
N THR A 44 5.72 -6.77 4.53
CA THR A 44 7.00 -7.16 5.12
C THR A 44 6.95 -6.84 6.60
N ASP A 45 7.62 -7.64 7.42
CA ASP A 45 7.68 -7.44 8.88
C ASP A 45 8.24 -6.04 9.25
N ASP A 46 8.97 -5.42 8.32
CA ASP A 46 9.62 -4.12 8.49
C ASP A 46 8.73 -2.90 8.14
N THR A 47 7.66 -3.07 7.34
CA THR A 47 6.78 -1.96 6.91
C THR A 47 5.34 -2.44 6.71
N HIS A 48 4.43 -1.93 7.55
CA HIS A 48 2.98 -2.17 7.42
C HIS A 48 2.23 -0.85 7.17
N HIS A 49 1.95 -0.55 5.89
CA HIS A 49 1.11 0.59 5.51
C HIS A 49 -0.37 0.34 5.83
N ILE A 50 -0.79 -0.91 5.70
CA ILE A 50 -2.14 -1.38 6.02
C ILE A 50 -2.08 -2.51 7.07
N SER A 51 -3.11 -2.61 7.90
CA SER A 51 -3.28 -3.67 8.88
C SER A 51 -3.47 -5.05 8.24
N LYS A 52 -3.25 -6.12 9.02
CA LYS A 52 -3.49 -7.50 8.59
C LYS A 52 -4.92 -7.72 8.13
N SER A 53 -5.90 -7.16 8.84
CA SER A 53 -7.32 -7.29 8.49
C SER A 53 -7.66 -6.59 7.16
N THR A 54 -7.19 -5.37 6.96
CA THR A 54 -7.37 -4.65 5.70
C THR A 54 -6.73 -5.39 4.53
N LYS A 55 -5.53 -5.92 4.75
CA LYS A 55 -4.86 -6.76 3.75
C LYS A 55 -5.67 -8.02 3.44
N ALA A 56 -6.19 -8.70 4.45
CA ALA A 56 -7.02 -9.90 4.28
C ALA A 56 -8.26 -9.62 3.43
N LEU A 57 -8.96 -8.50 3.70
CA LEU A 57 -10.08 -8.03 2.87
C LEU A 57 -9.67 -7.84 1.41
N LEU A 58 -8.55 -7.17 1.15
CA LEU A 58 -8.04 -6.99 -0.21
C LEU A 58 -7.61 -8.30 -0.86
N GLN A 59 -6.96 -9.20 -0.13
CA GLN A 59 -6.45 -10.47 -0.67
C GLN A 59 -7.58 -11.45 -1.01
N VAL A 60 -8.68 -11.44 -0.26
CA VAL A 60 -9.88 -12.20 -0.63
C VAL A 60 -10.60 -11.54 -1.82
N SER A 61 -10.75 -10.20 -1.79
CA SER A 61 -11.50 -9.48 -2.83
C SER A 61 -10.80 -9.46 -4.18
N LEU A 62 -9.47 -9.26 -4.21
CA LEU A 62 -8.66 -9.20 -5.44
C LEU A 62 -8.00 -10.53 -5.83
N SER A 63 -8.00 -11.52 -4.94
CA SER A 63 -7.14 -12.71 -4.92
C SER A 63 -5.71 -12.50 -4.40
N VAL A 64 -5.17 -13.55 -3.79
CA VAL A 64 -3.78 -13.61 -3.33
C VAL A 64 -2.80 -13.55 -4.50
N GLU A 65 -3.15 -14.13 -5.65
CA GLU A 65 -2.33 -14.14 -6.86
C GLU A 65 -2.14 -12.72 -7.40
N THR A 66 -3.21 -11.95 -7.52
CA THR A 66 -3.15 -10.56 -8.01
C THR A 66 -2.32 -9.67 -7.07
N THR A 67 -2.52 -9.79 -5.76
CA THR A 67 -1.71 -9.03 -4.78
C THR A 67 -0.23 -9.41 -4.83
N LYS A 68 0.10 -10.71 -5.01
CA LYS A 68 1.48 -11.16 -5.24
C LYS A 68 2.07 -10.59 -6.53
N GLN A 69 1.30 -10.52 -7.61
CA GLN A 69 1.75 -9.93 -8.88
C GLN A 69 2.06 -8.44 -8.68
N MET A 70 1.20 -7.69 -7.99
CA MET A 70 1.42 -6.28 -7.65
C MET A 70 2.71 -6.06 -6.87
N HIS A 71 3.00 -6.90 -5.87
CA HIS A 71 4.25 -6.80 -5.10
C HIS A 71 5.48 -7.04 -5.97
N LYS A 72 5.39 -7.97 -6.92
CA LYS A 72 6.49 -8.25 -7.85
C LYS A 72 6.69 -7.13 -8.85
N ILE A 73 5.61 -6.56 -9.39
CA ILE A 73 5.66 -5.37 -10.24
C ILE A 73 6.30 -4.20 -9.47
N ARG A 74 5.86 -3.93 -8.24
CA ARG A 74 6.48 -2.90 -7.40
C ARG A 74 7.97 -3.14 -7.19
N ASN A 75 8.37 -4.37 -6.84
CA ASN A 75 9.79 -4.68 -6.65
C ASN A 75 10.62 -4.50 -7.92
N PHE A 76 10.04 -4.81 -9.08
CA PHE A 76 10.64 -4.55 -10.38
C PHE A 76 10.82 -3.05 -10.62
N LEU A 77 9.81 -2.23 -10.29
CA LEU A 77 9.86 -0.78 -10.45
C LEU A 77 10.85 -0.11 -9.48
N SER A 78 10.97 -0.57 -8.23
CA SER A 78 11.92 -0.01 -7.24
C SER A 78 13.35 -0.53 -7.38
N LYS A 79 13.60 -1.59 -8.17
CA LYS A 79 14.94 -2.16 -8.36
C LYS A 79 15.29 -2.30 -9.84
N PRO A 80 15.29 -1.18 -10.59
CA PRO A 80 15.47 -1.20 -12.03
C PRO A 80 16.84 -1.78 -12.44
N LEU A 81 17.82 -1.81 -11.52
CA LEU A 81 19.18 -2.25 -11.79
C LEU A 81 19.43 -3.75 -11.72
N GLN A 82 18.47 -4.59 -11.33
CA GLN A 82 18.77 -6.02 -11.20
C GLN A 82 18.82 -6.75 -12.55
N ASN A 83 18.45 -6.10 -13.65
CA ASN A 83 18.39 -6.70 -14.98
C ASN A 83 18.49 -5.63 -16.09
N SER A 84 19.48 -5.71 -16.99
CA SER A 84 19.63 -4.75 -18.11
C SER A 84 18.48 -4.80 -19.11
N GLN A 85 17.92 -6.00 -19.36
CA GLN A 85 16.76 -6.18 -20.23
C GLN A 85 15.51 -5.49 -19.65
N ALA A 86 15.36 -5.44 -18.32
CA ALA A 86 14.27 -4.69 -17.67
C ALA A 86 14.29 -3.20 -18.00
N LEU A 87 15.48 -2.58 -17.92
CA LEU A 87 15.69 -1.16 -18.19
C LEU A 87 15.35 -0.81 -19.64
N THR A 88 15.83 -1.63 -20.57
CA THR A 88 15.57 -1.47 -22.00
C THR A 88 14.09 -1.65 -22.31
N THR A 89 13.43 -2.66 -21.74
CA THR A 89 11.99 -2.89 -21.91
C THR A 89 11.17 -1.72 -21.38
N ARG A 90 11.46 -1.18 -20.19
CA ARG A 90 10.74 -0.02 -19.64
C ARG A 90 10.90 1.22 -20.53
N THR A 91 12.11 1.48 -20.99
CA THR A 91 12.39 2.62 -21.88
C THR A 91 11.73 2.44 -23.26
N SER A 92 11.64 1.21 -23.77
CA SER A 92 11.05 0.93 -25.08
C SER A 92 9.52 0.89 -25.04
N ALA A 93 8.93 0.45 -23.92
CA ALA A 93 7.49 0.35 -23.74
C ALA A 93 6.78 1.71 -23.82
N GLU A 94 7.47 2.79 -23.44
CA GLU A 94 6.97 4.17 -23.58
C GLU A 94 6.63 4.57 -25.02
N TYR A 95 7.13 3.84 -26.02
CA TYR A 95 7.01 4.20 -27.43
C TYR A 95 6.19 3.22 -28.28
N GLN A 96 5.79 2.03 -27.77
CA GLN A 96 5.37 0.93 -28.66
C GLN A 96 4.15 0.07 -28.27
N ASP A 97 3.66 0.04 -27.02
CA ASP A 97 2.61 -0.93 -26.62
C ASP A 97 1.35 -0.31 -25.99
N THR A 98 0.58 0.43 -26.78
CA THR A 98 -0.65 1.11 -26.32
C THR A 98 -1.76 0.14 -25.86
N GLN A 99 -1.84 -1.05 -26.44
CA GLN A 99 -2.89 -2.03 -26.11
C GLN A 99 -2.68 -2.66 -24.73
N MET A 100 -1.42 -2.97 -24.37
CA MET A 100 -1.09 -3.47 -23.04
C MET A 100 -1.47 -2.44 -21.96
N PHE A 101 -1.13 -1.17 -22.15
CA PHE A 101 -1.49 -0.09 -21.23
C PHE A 101 -3.00 0.11 -21.11
N HIS A 102 -3.76 -0.04 -22.20
CA HIS A 102 -5.21 0.02 -22.15
C HIS A 102 -5.81 -1.07 -21.24
N ASN A 103 -5.32 -2.31 -21.34
CA ASN A 103 -5.77 -3.41 -20.48
C ASN A 103 -5.41 -3.18 -19.01
N ILE A 104 -4.26 -2.57 -18.73
CA ILE A 104 -3.84 -2.23 -17.37
C ILE A 104 -4.74 -1.16 -16.76
N VAL A 105 -5.07 -0.11 -17.52
CA VAL A 105 -6.00 0.93 -17.07
C VAL A 105 -7.38 0.34 -16.76
N LYS A 106 -7.87 -0.59 -17.60
CA LYS A 106 -9.11 -1.32 -17.35
C LYS A 106 -9.04 -2.13 -16.04
N ASP A 107 -7.95 -2.87 -15.82
CA ASP A 107 -7.75 -3.63 -14.59
C ASP A 107 -7.71 -2.71 -13.36
N LEU A 108 -6.97 -1.60 -13.42
CA LEU A 108 -6.88 -0.62 -12.34
C LEU A 108 -8.25 -0.05 -11.97
N LYS A 109 -9.07 0.29 -12.97
CA LYS A 109 -10.45 0.75 -12.77
C LYS A 109 -11.33 -0.27 -12.05
N GLU A 110 -11.17 -1.55 -12.38
CA GLU A 110 -11.92 -2.59 -11.69
C GLU A 110 -11.42 -2.81 -10.26
N MET A 111 -10.10 -2.77 -10.04
CA MET A 111 -9.50 -2.84 -8.72
C MET A 111 -9.91 -1.66 -7.82
N LYS A 112 -10.05 -0.45 -8.39
CA LYS A 112 -10.50 0.75 -7.66
C LYS A 112 -11.84 0.53 -6.95
N LYS A 113 -12.81 -0.14 -7.59
CA LYS A 113 -14.09 -0.46 -6.93
C LYS A 113 -13.88 -1.26 -5.64
N THR A 114 -12.96 -2.22 -5.68
CA THR A 114 -12.59 -3.01 -4.50
C THR A 114 -11.88 -2.17 -3.44
N PHE A 115 -10.94 -1.31 -3.85
CA PHE A 115 -10.25 -0.41 -2.93
C PHE A 115 -11.22 0.56 -2.25
N ILE A 116 -12.20 1.11 -2.98
CA ILE A 116 -13.25 1.98 -2.42
C ILE A 116 -14.06 1.23 -1.37
N SER A 117 -14.57 0.03 -1.67
CA SER A 117 -15.37 -0.75 -0.72
C SER A 117 -14.61 -1.04 0.58
N VAL A 118 -13.34 -1.45 0.48
CA VAL A 118 -12.50 -1.71 1.66
C VAL A 118 -12.12 -0.42 2.39
N HIS A 119 -11.93 0.68 1.66
CA HIS A 119 -11.67 2.00 2.23
C HIS A 119 -12.86 2.52 3.04
N GLU A 120 -14.09 2.40 2.53
CA GLU A 120 -15.29 2.82 3.24
C GLU A 120 -15.48 2.04 4.54
N ILE A 121 -15.24 0.71 4.53
CA ILE A 121 -15.24 -0.11 5.74
C ILE A 121 -14.22 0.40 6.77
N ASN A 122 -12.99 0.64 6.33
CA ASN A 122 -11.93 1.15 7.21
C ASN A 122 -12.21 2.55 7.74
N LYS A 123 -12.86 3.40 6.93
CA LYS A 123 -13.31 4.72 7.36
C LYS A 123 -14.33 4.61 8.48
N CYS A 124 -15.34 3.74 8.35
CA CYS A 124 -16.31 3.51 9.44
C CYS A 124 -15.61 3.06 10.73
N ILE A 125 -14.60 2.18 10.65
CA ILE A 125 -13.85 1.72 11.82
C ILE A 125 -13.03 2.84 12.44
N LEU A 126 -12.37 3.66 11.62
CA LEU A 126 -11.66 4.86 12.08
C LEU A 126 -12.62 5.81 12.78
N ASP A 127 -13.77 6.10 12.17
CA ASP A 127 -14.78 7.02 12.71
C ASP A 127 -15.34 6.49 14.04
N ILE A 128 -15.68 5.19 14.13
CA ILE A 128 -16.08 4.55 15.39
C ILE A 128 -14.99 4.73 16.45
N SER A 129 -13.74 4.41 16.12
CA SER A 129 -12.62 4.52 17.06
C SER A 129 -12.40 5.95 17.56
N LEU A 130 -12.52 6.95 16.68
CA LEU A 130 -12.38 8.37 17.04
C LEU A 130 -13.54 8.84 17.94
N VAL A 131 -14.78 8.50 17.59
CA VAL A 131 -15.96 8.91 18.37
C VAL A 131 -15.98 8.18 19.72
N GLU A 132 -15.71 6.88 19.78
CA GLU A 132 -15.61 6.12 21.04
C GLU A 132 -14.46 6.66 21.92
N LYS A 133 -13.36 7.10 21.32
CA LYS A 133 -12.29 7.76 22.08
C LYS A 133 -12.77 9.09 22.66
N GLY A 134 -13.45 9.92 21.87
CA GLY A 134 -14.09 11.15 22.34
C GLY A 134 -15.05 10.88 23.49
N LEU A 135 -15.92 9.88 23.34
CA LEU A 135 -16.85 9.43 24.37
C LEU A 135 -16.13 9.00 25.65
N SER A 136 -15.05 8.22 25.55
CA SER A 136 -14.27 7.80 26.72
C SER A 136 -13.64 8.99 27.47
N LEU A 137 -13.22 10.04 26.75
CA LEU A 137 -12.68 11.26 27.34
C LEU A 137 -13.79 12.06 28.04
N LEU A 138 -14.97 12.15 27.44
CA LEU A 138 -16.15 12.77 28.05
C LEU A 138 -16.57 12.01 29.32
N GLU A 139 -16.59 10.68 29.29
CA GLU A 139 -16.90 9.85 30.45
C GLU A 139 -15.89 10.01 31.57
N LYS A 140 -14.60 10.06 31.24
CA LYS A 140 -13.54 10.34 32.22
C LYS A 140 -13.75 11.71 32.86
N ARG A 141 -13.96 12.75 32.05
CA ARG A 141 -14.24 14.12 32.54
C ARG A 141 -15.46 14.13 33.45
N THR A 142 -16.52 13.42 33.08
CA THR A 142 -17.76 13.32 33.87
C THR A 142 -17.54 12.62 35.22
N LYS A 143 -16.68 11.60 35.28
CA LYS A 143 -16.31 10.91 36.53
C LYS A 143 -15.44 11.76 37.46
N GLU A 144 -14.62 12.65 36.89
CA GLU A 144 -13.74 13.57 37.62
C GLU A 144 -14.47 14.81 38.14
N TRP A 145 -15.78 14.93 37.91
CA TRP A 145 -16.55 16.05 38.44
C TRP A 145 -16.58 16.03 39.97
N PRO A 146 -16.52 17.21 40.61
CA PRO A 146 -16.70 17.31 42.05
C PRO A 146 -18.03 16.65 42.44
N ARG A 147 -18.08 15.96 43.59
CA ARG A 147 -19.30 15.31 44.10
C ARG A 147 -20.42 16.34 44.16
N LEU A 148 -21.30 16.30 43.16
CA LEU A 148 -22.43 17.20 43.05
C LEU A 148 -23.45 16.82 44.14
N PRO A 149 -24.10 17.78 44.82
CA PRO A 149 -25.13 17.50 45.82
C PRO A 149 -26.39 16.82 45.24
N LYS A 150 -26.60 16.94 43.94
CA LYS A 150 -27.65 16.26 43.17
C LYS A 150 -27.04 15.24 42.22
N THR A 151 -27.77 14.16 41.96
CA THR A 151 -27.32 13.18 40.96
C THR A 151 -27.36 13.78 39.56
N LEU A 152 -26.42 13.37 38.71
CA LEU A 152 -26.32 13.77 37.30
C LEU A 152 -27.65 13.59 36.53
N SER A 153 -28.40 12.54 36.85
CA SER A 153 -29.72 12.25 36.28
C SER A 153 -30.80 13.25 36.69
N GLU A 154 -30.76 13.77 37.92
CA GLU A 154 -31.68 14.82 38.38
C GLU A 154 -31.44 16.12 37.62
N ILE A 155 -30.17 16.49 37.40
CA ILE A 155 -29.80 17.70 36.64
C ILE A 155 -30.30 17.58 35.20
N GLN A 156 -30.08 16.43 34.56
CA GLN A 156 -30.53 16.17 33.19
C GLN A 156 -32.06 16.16 33.07
N THR A 157 -32.77 15.57 34.03
CA THR A 157 -34.24 15.53 34.06
C THR A 157 -34.82 16.93 34.24
N GLN A 158 -34.27 17.72 35.16
CA GLN A 158 -34.70 19.09 35.39
C GLN A 158 -34.44 19.98 34.18
N TYR A 159 -33.35 19.75 33.44
CA TYR A 159 -33.05 20.44 32.18
C TYR A 159 -34.05 20.11 31.08
N LYS A 160 -34.30 18.82 30.84
CA LYS A 160 -35.28 18.38 29.84
C LYS A 160 -36.68 18.92 30.14
N THR A 161 -37.04 19.04 31.42
CA THR A 161 -38.36 19.55 31.85
C THR A 161 -38.48 21.08 31.71
N ASN A 162 -37.38 21.82 31.89
CA ASN A 162 -37.40 23.30 31.98
C ASN A 162 -36.49 23.99 30.96
N LYS A 163 -36.28 23.39 29.78
CA LYS A 163 -35.27 23.79 28.77
C LYS A 163 -35.26 25.30 28.47
N ASN A 164 -36.42 25.95 28.44
CA ASN A 164 -36.58 27.38 28.11
C ASN A 164 -36.25 28.34 29.26
N VAL A 165 -36.17 27.85 30.51
CA VAL A 165 -36.00 28.67 31.73
C VAL A 165 -34.72 28.29 32.49
N PHE A 166 -34.12 27.15 32.13
CA PHE A 166 -33.11 26.44 32.91
C PHE A 166 -31.86 27.25 33.26
N CYS A 167 -31.50 28.23 32.44
CA CYS A 167 -30.30 29.05 32.62
C CYS A 167 -30.56 30.57 32.62
N GLU A 168 -31.82 31.00 32.47
CA GLU A 168 -32.16 32.41 32.19
C GLU A 168 -32.86 33.09 33.36
N GLU A 169 -33.59 32.35 34.21
CA GLU A 169 -34.22 32.95 35.39
C GLU A 169 -33.32 32.97 36.63
N LYS A 170 -32.90 34.18 37.03
CA LYS A 170 -32.16 34.44 38.29
C LYS A 170 -32.80 33.78 39.52
N ASN A 171 -34.13 33.70 39.58
CA ASN A 171 -34.87 33.12 40.70
C ASN A 171 -34.78 31.59 40.72
N PHE A 172 -34.93 30.93 39.57
CA PHE A 172 -34.79 29.48 39.46
C PHE A 172 -33.35 29.05 39.79
N VAL A 173 -32.35 29.76 39.26
CA VAL A 173 -30.92 29.59 39.59
C VAL A 173 -30.67 29.70 41.10
N GLN A 174 -31.21 30.73 41.75
CA GLN A 174 -31.01 30.94 43.18
C GLN A 174 -31.69 29.90 44.06
N GLN A 175 -32.89 29.44 43.72
CA GLN A 175 -33.66 28.51 44.55
C GLN A 175 -33.25 27.05 44.38
N VAL A 176 -32.89 26.65 43.17
CA VAL A 176 -32.68 25.22 42.83
C VAL A 176 -31.20 24.85 42.77
N TRP A 177 -30.31 25.81 42.50
CA TRP A 177 -28.92 25.53 42.10
C TRP A 177 -27.85 26.13 43.01
N LYS A 178 -28.07 27.35 43.53
CA LYS A 178 -27.19 27.95 44.55
C LYS A 178 -27.01 27.06 45.80
N PRO A 179 -28.04 26.32 46.29
CA PRO A 179 -27.87 25.35 47.38
C PRO A 179 -27.00 24.15 47.01
N ALA A 180 -26.87 23.83 45.72
CA ALA A 180 -26.01 22.75 45.22
C ALA A 180 -24.55 23.20 44.97
N GLY A 181 -24.22 24.48 45.21
CA GLY A 181 -22.87 25.01 45.05
C GLY A 181 -22.38 25.16 43.60
N LEU A 182 -23.28 25.07 42.60
CA LEU A 182 -22.94 25.11 41.18
C LEU A 182 -23.14 26.50 40.59
N THR A 183 -22.17 26.95 39.78
CA THR A 183 -22.32 28.17 38.98
C THR A 183 -23.20 27.90 37.75
N ILE A 184 -23.87 28.93 37.24
CA ILE A 184 -24.65 28.84 35.99
C ILE A 184 -23.79 28.33 34.83
N GLN A 185 -22.54 28.77 34.76
CA GLN A 185 -21.62 28.40 33.69
C GLN A 185 -21.23 26.92 33.77
N LEU A 186 -21.00 26.39 34.98
CA LEU A 186 -20.74 24.97 35.19
C LEU A 186 -21.97 24.12 34.84
N LEU A 187 -23.19 24.59 35.11
CA LEU A 187 -24.43 23.89 34.72
C LEU A 187 -24.63 23.84 33.21
N LYS A 188 -24.39 24.95 32.49
CA LYS A 188 -24.40 24.97 31.02
C LYS A 188 -23.38 23.99 30.45
N GLU A 189 -22.18 23.95 31.04
CA GLU A 189 -21.14 23.01 30.65
C GLU A 189 -21.53 21.55 30.90
N ILE A 190 -22.13 21.25 32.06
CA ILE A 190 -22.64 19.90 32.40
C ILE A 190 -23.65 19.42 31.37
N ILE A 191 -24.64 20.24 31.04
CA ILE A 191 -25.68 19.90 30.08
C ILE A 191 -25.10 19.72 28.67
N LEU A 192 -24.25 20.64 28.23
CA LEU A 192 -23.58 20.54 26.93
C LEU A 192 -22.73 19.26 26.83
N LEU A 193 -22.03 18.89 27.90
CA LEU A 193 -21.24 17.65 27.95
C LEU A 193 -22.12 16.39 27.91
N LEU A 194 -23.30 16.41 28.54
CA LEU A 194 -24.27 15.31 28.48
C LEU A 194 -24.94 15.20 27.11
N GLU A 195 -25.38 16.31 26.51
CA GLU A 195 -25.92 16.34 25.14
C GLU A 195 -24.87 15.81 24.15
N ASN A 196 -23.63 16.31 24.23
CA ASN A 196 -22.53 15.81 23.40
C ASN A 196 -22.27 14.30 23.62
N LYS A 197 -22.45 13.78 24.84
CA LYS A 197 -22.29 12.35 25.15
C LYS A 197 -23.37 11.51 24.45
N ASP A 198 -24.62 11.93 24.56
CA ASP A 198 -25.77 11.25 23.96
C ASP A 198 -25.64 11.29 22.42
N ASP A 199 -25.30 12.46 21.85
CA ASP A 199 -25.08 12.66 20.41
C ASP A 199 -23.94 11.80 19.88
N MET A 200 -22.79 11.75 20.57
CA MET A 200 -21.67 10.90 20.18
C MET A 200 -22.05 9.41 20.25
N SER A 201 -22.82 9.01 21.26
CA SER A 201 -23.27 7.62 21.43
C SER A 201 -24.22 7.20 20.31
N GLN A 202 -25.18 8.05 19.96
CA GLN A 202 -26.03 7.86 18.78
C GLN A 202 -25.17 7.80 17.51
N LYS A 203 -24.17 8.66 17.38
CA LYS A 203 -23.31 8.67 16.20
C LYS A 203 -22.53 7.38 16.01
N VAL A 204 -22.03 6.79 17.11
CA VAL A 204 -21.39 5.46 17.07
C VAL A 204 -22.35 4.40 16.53
N GLN A 205 -23.61 4.41 16.96
CA GLN A 205 -24.61 3.46 16.51
C GLN A 205 -24.91 3.61 15.01
N GLU A 206 -25.10 4.84 14.52
CA GLU A 206 -25.30 5.13 13.09
C GLU A 206 -24.12 4.64 12.23
N ILE A 207 -22.88 4.85 12.70
CA ILE A 207 -21.69 4.39 11.98
C ILE A 207 -21.58 2.86 12.00
N LYS A 208 -21.94 2.20 13.11
CA LYS A 208 -21.99 0.73 13.20
C LYS A 208 -23.00 0.13 12.23
N GLU A 209 -24.18 0.72 12.11
CA GLU A 209 -25.19 0.31 11.12
C GLU A 209 -24.68 0.50 9.69
N THR A 210 -24.03 1.63 9.41
CA THR A 210 -23.39 1.89 8.12
C THR A 210 -22.30 0.85 7.81
N LEU A 211 -21.45 0.52 8.78
CA LEU A 211 -20.43 -0.52 8.65
C LEU A 211 -21.06 -1.88 8.34
N THR A 212 -22.12 -2.25 9.04
CA THR A 212 -22.88 -3.47 8.79
C THR A 212 -23.39 -3.52 7.35
N CYS A 213 -24.03 -2.46 6.85
CA CYS A 213 -24.49 -2.40 5.46
C CYS A 213 -23.33 -2.57 4.46
N LYS A 214 -22.20 -1.89 4.68
CA LYS A 214 -21.03 -2.00 3.79
C LYS A 214 -20.43 -3.40 3.78
N LEU A 215 -20.36 -4.08 4.93
CA LEU A 215 -19.90 -5.47 5.03
C LEU A 215 -20.85 -6.43 4.32
N VAL A 216 -22.17 -6.32 4.56
CA VAL A 216 -23.20 -7.15 3.92
C VAL A 216 -23.17 -6.99 2.40
N ASN A 217 -22.94 -5.79 1.87
CA ASN A 217 -22.86 -5.56 0.43
C ASN A 217 -21.59 -6.15 -0.20
N MET A 218 -20.46 -6.14 0.51
CA MET A 218 -19.20 -6.67 0.01
C MET A 218 -19.13 -8.20 0.07
N LEU A 219 -19.66 -8.80 1.15
CA LEU A 219 -19.47 -10.21 1.49
C LEU A 219 -19.90 -11.24 0.44
N PRO A 220 -21.06 -11.12 -0.23
CA PRO A 220 -21.52 -12.13 -1.20
C PRO A 220 -20.50 -12.43 -2.29
N SER A 221 -19.90 -11.39 -2.87
CA SER A 221 -18.89 -11.55 -3.92
C SER A 221 -17.63 -12.26 -3.41
N ASN A 222 -17.29 -12.04 -2.13
CA ASN A 222 -16.15 -12.64 -1.46
C ASN A 222 -16.44 -14.06 -0.97
N ILE A 223 -17.66 -14.37 -0.52
CA ILE A 223 -18.08 -15.71 -0.07
C ILE A 223 -17.89 -16.74 -1.19
N ALA A 224 -18.29 -16.41 -2.42
CA ALA A 224 -18.09 -17.29 -3.57
C ALA A 224 -16.59 -17.56 -3.83
N LYS A 225 -15.74 -16.51 -3.74
CA LYS A 225 -14.28 -16.64 -3.88
C LYS A 225 -13.66 -17.47 -2.75
N ILE A 226 -14.14 -17.28 -1.51
CA ILE A 226 -13.70 -18.03 -0.33
C ILE A 226 -14.03 -19.51 -0.51
N ARG A 227 -15.26 -19.87 -0.91
CA ARG A 227 -15.67 -21.27 -1.16
C ARG A 227 -14.75 -21.98 -2.13
N LYS A 228 -14.56 -21.38 -3.32
CA LYS A 228 -13.65 -21.90 -4.34
C LYS A 228 -12.22 -22.07 -3.81
N THR A 229 -11.76 -21.15 -2.97
CA THR A 229 -10.42 -21.24 -2.37
C THR A 229 -10.35 -22.36 -1.32
N LEU A 230 -11.38 -22.55 -0.50
CA LEU A 230 -11.46 -23.64 0.47
C LEU A 230 -11.53 -25.01 -0.21
N GLU A 231 -12.21 -25.11 -1.36
CA GLU A 231 -12.19 -26.31 -2.22
C GLU A 231 -10.78 -26.61 -2.72
N LEU A 232 -10.08 -25.61 -3.26
CA LEU A 232 -8.68 -25.76 -3.71
C LEU A 232 -7.72 -26.16 -2.58
N ILE A 233 -7.94 -25.66 -1.36
CA ILE A 233 -7.16 -26.05 -0.18
C ILE A 233 -7.38 -27.53 0.15
N ASP A 234 -8.61 -28.02 0.08
CA ASP A 234 -8.98 -29.40 0.36
C ASP A 234 -8.49 -30.36 -0.74
N GLU A 235 -8.62 -29.97 -2.01
CA GLU A 235 -8.02 -30.69 -3.13
C GLU A 235 -6.49 -30.79 -2.99
N ASN A 236 -5.85 -29.72 -2.55
CA ASN A 236 -4.40 -29.72 -2.33
C ASN A 236 -3.99 -30.64 -1.18
N LYS A 237 -4.80 -30.79 -0.13
CA LYS A 237 -4.59 -31.78 0.92
C LYS A 237 -4.58 -33.21 0.36
N ASN A 238 -5.50 -33.52 -0.55
CA ASN A 238 -5.50 -34.82 -1.25
C ASN A 238 -4.23 -35.01 -2.08
N ASN A 239 -3.77 -33.97 -2.80
CA ASN A 239 -2.50 -33.99 -3.53
C ASN A 239 -1.28 -34.20 -2.61
N VAL A 240 -1.29 -33.57 -1.43
CA VAL A 240 -0.26 -33.75 -0.40
C VAL A 240 -0.26 -35.17 0.14
N ASN A 241 -1.42 -35.76 0.39
CA ASN A 241 -1.53 -37.14 0.85
C ASN A 241 -1.02 -38.13 -0.21
N LEU A 242 -1.36 -37.92 -1.48
CA LEU A 242 -0.80 -38.71 -2.58
C LEU A 242 0.72 -38.59 -2.66
N LEU A 243 1.27 -37.39 -2.47
CA LEU A 243 2.71 -37.15 -2.42
C LEU A 243 3.37 -37.88 -1.24
N LYS A 244 2.74 -37.88 -0.05
CA LYS A 244 3.22 -38.63 1.11
C LYS A 244 3.25 -40.13 0.84
N GLU A 245 2.20 -40.68 0.24
CA GLU A 245 2.14 -42.11 -0.11
C GLU A 245 3.18 -42.50 -1.16
N GLN A 246 3.47 -41.63 -2.14
CA GLN A 246 4.58 -41.85 -3.08
C GLN A 246 5.93 -41.86 -2.36
N LEU A 247 6.17 -40.90 -1.47
CA LEU A 247 7.42 -40.81 -0.70
C LEU A 247 7.62 -42.02 0.23
N LYS A 248 6.55 -42.63 0.75
CA LYS A 248 6.61 -43.88 1.53
C LYS A 248 7.00 -45.10 0.68
N LYS A 249 6.55 -45.15 -0.58
CA LYS A 249 6.85 -46.27 -1.49
C LYS A 249 8.34 -46.34 -1.84
N ASP A 250 9.03 -45.20 -1.90
CA ASP A 250 10.49 -45.15 -2.01
C ASP A 250 11.14 -45.38 -0.63
N ARG A 251 11.42 -46.66 -0.31
CA ARG A 251 11.96 -47.14 0.99
C ARG A 251 13.19 -46.38 1.53
N PHE A 252 13.93 -45.64 0.70
CA PHE A 252 15.07 -44.81 1.11
C PHE A 252 14.68 -43.45 1.72
N LEU A 253 13.42 -43.02 1.58
CA LEU A 253 12.96 -41.67 1.95
C LEU A 253 12.06 -41.63 3.18
N GLU A 254 11.57 -42.78 3.64
CA GLU A 254 10.59 -42.94 4.72
C GLU A 254 11.00 -42.23 6.02
N LYS A 255 12.31 -42.18 6.34
CA LYS A 255 12.84 -41.49 7.55
C LYS A 255 12.97 -39.97 7.44
N LYS A 256 12.66 -39.34 6.29
CA LYS A 256 12.87 -37.89 6.05
C LYS A 256 11.59 -37.11 5.69
N VAL A 257 10.42 -37.75 5.68
CA VAL A 257 9.18 -37.10 5.28
C VAL A 257 8.52 -36.40 6.47
N THR A 258 8.70 -35.08 6.58
CA THR A 258 8.01 -34.20 7.54
C THR A 258 7.06 -33.23 6.84
N LEU A 259 6.28 -33.75 5.88
CA LEU A 259 5.29 -32.93 5.17
C LEU A 259 4.00 -32.85 6.00
N THR A 260 3.59 -31.65 6.38
CA THR A 260 2.28 -31.41 7.00
C THR A 260 1.16 -31.55 5.97
N ASP A 261 -0.10 -31.70 6.40
CA ASP A 261 -1.27 -31.74 5.50
C ASP A 261 -1.43 -30.45 4.69
N TYR A 262 -0.94 -29.34 5.24
CA TYR A 262 -0.89 -28.03 4.60
C TYR A 262 0.55 -27.52 4.62
N PRO A 263 1.38 -27.93 3.65
CA PRO A 263 2.79 -27.62 3.65
C PRO A 263 3.09 -26.22 3.08
N LYS A 264 4.10 -25.57 3.65
CA LYS A 264 4.67 -24.34 3.09
C LYS A 264 5.50 -24.64 1.83
N GLU A 265 5.67 -23.65 0.96
CA GLU A 265 6.36 -23.78 -0.33
C GLU A 265 7.78 -24.35 -0.18
N ARG A 266 8.52 -23.91 0.85
CA ARG A 266 9.86 -24.44 1.16
C ARG A 266 9.84 -25.95 1.39
N ASN A 267 8.84 -26.45 2.12
CA ASN A 267 8.72 -27.88 2.44
C ASN A 267 8.36 -28.66 1.17
N ILE A 268 7.44 -28.13 0.35
CA ILE A 268 7.08 -28.73 -0.95
C ILE A 268 8.31 -28.83 -1.85
N ASN A 269 9.08 -27.74 -1.98
CA ASN A 269 10.26 -27.68 -2.85
C ASN A 269 11.39 -28.60 -2.36
N GLN A 270 11.63 -28.65 -1.04
CA GLN A 270 12.60 -29.58 -0.46
C GLN A 270 12.24 -31.04 -0.77
N GLN A 271 10.97 -31.43 -0.62
CA GLN A 271 10.52 -32.79 -0.90
C GLN A 271 10.54 -33.10 -2.41
N LYS A 272 10.17 -32.15 -3.28
CA LYS A 272 10.31 -32.29 -4.74
C LYS A 272 11.76 -32.51 -5.17
N GLN A 273 12.73 -31.83 -4.53
CA GLN A 273 14.16 -32.04 -4.82
C GLN A 273 14.65 -33.43 -4.40
N ILE A 274 14.11 -33.97 -3.30
CA ILE A 274 14.43 -35.32 -2.82
C ILE A 274 13.93 -36.37 -3.84
N ILE A 275 12.70 -36.22 -4.34
CA ILE A 275 12.11 -37.12 -5.36
C ILE A 275 12.92 -37.08 -6.65
N LYS A 276 13.30 -35.88 -7.13
CA LYS A 276 14.12 -35.73 -8.35
C LYS A 276 15.49 -36.42 -8.27
N LYS A 277 16.04 -36.61 -7.06
CA LYS A 277 17.31 -37.32 -6.87
C LYS A 277 17.13 -38.84 -6.79
N GLY A 278 15.91 -39.33 -6.53
CA GLY A 278 15.61 -40.75 -6.34
C GLY A 278 15.05 -41.46 -7.58
N ASN A 279 14.37 -40.76 -8.50
CA ASN A 279 13.74 -41.35 -9.68
C ASN A 279 13.65 -40.37 -10.88
N ASN A 280 13.76 -40.90 -12.11
CA ASN A 280 13.55 -40.17 -13.38
C ASN A 280 12.07 -39.98 -13.76
N SER A 281 11.12 -40.38 -12.92
CA SER A 281 9.69 -40.25 -13.22
C SER A 281 9.20 -38.83 -12.94
N SER A 282 8.74 -38.17 -14.00
CA SER A 282 8.09 -36.86 -13.95
C SER A 282 6.71 -36.98 -13.31
N THR A 283 6.62 -36.93 -11.98
CA THR A 283 5.31 -36.81 -11.32
C THR A 283 4.81 -35.38 -11.46
N ASN A 284 3.78 -35.23 -12.30
CA ASN A 284 3.14 -33.97 -12.68
C ASN A 284 2.18 -33.43 -11.58
N GLN A 285 2.47 -33.70 -10.30
CA GLN A 285 1.57 -33.35 -9.20
C GLN A 285 1.74 -31.89 -8.76
N GLN A 286 0.67 -31.13 -8.93
CA GLN A 286 0.59 -29.70 -8.61
C GLN A 286 0.34 -29.44 -7.11
N THR A 287 1.18 -29.98 -6.22
CA THR A 287 1.15 -29.53 -4.82
C THR A 287 1.56 -28.05 -4.76
N LYS A 288 0.71 -27.22 -4.14
CA LYS A 288 0.88 -25.77 -3.96
C LYS A 288 0.83 -25.38 -2.48
N ASP A 289 1.36 -24.20 -2.17
CA ASP A 289 1.26 -23.58 -0.85
C ASP A 289 0.06 -22.62 -0.81
N TYR A 290 -0.96 -22.98 -0.03
CA TYR A 290 -2.17 -22.17 0.19
C TYR A 290 -2.18 -21.50 1.58
N SER A 291 -1.06 -21.47 2.30
CA SER A 291 -1.02 -20.90 3.66
C SER A 291 -1.43 -19.43 3.68
N ILE A 292 -1.01 -18.63 2.70
CA ILE A 292 -1.39 -17.21 2.61
C ILE A 292 -2.89 -17.06 2.31
N HIS A 293 -3.45 -17.92 1.45
CA HIS A 293 -4.90 -17.93 1.17
C HIS A 293 -5.71 -18.23 2.42
N TRP A 294 -5.32 -19.26 3.16
CA TRP A 294 -5.96 -19.60 4.42
C TRP A 294 -5.88 -18.45 5.43
N GLU A 295 -4.71 -17.88 5.66
CA GLU A 295 -4.55 -16.76 6.59
C GLU A 295 -5.40 -15.55 6.17
N SER A 296 -5.51 -15.27 4.87
CA SER A 296 -6.37 -14.19 4.36
C SER A 296 -7.86 -14.46 4.62
N ILE A 297 -8.32 -15.70 4.40
CA ILE A 297 -9.72 -16.09 4.68
C ILE A 297 -10.01 -15.98 6.18
N LYS A 298 -9.13 -16.56 7.01
CA LYS A 298 -9.26 -16.55 8.46
C LYS A 298 -9.30 -15.12 9.00
N ASP A 299 -8.34 -14.28 8.65
CA ASP A 299 -8.24 -12.91 9.14
C ASP A 299 -9.44 -12.05 8.69
N MET A 300 -9.96 -12.27 7.47
CA MET A 300 -11.18 -11.63 7.00
C MET A 300 -12.42 -12.09 7.79
N LEU A 301 -12.58 -13.40 8.01
CA LEU A 301 -13.71 -13.93 8.79
C LEU A 301 -13.70 -13.39 10.22
N MET A 302 -12.54 -13.45 10.87
CA MET A 302 -12.32 -12.90 12.22
C MET A 302 -12.71 -11.42 12.28
N PHE A 303 -12.28 -10.64 11.30
CA PHE A 303 -12.59 -9.23 11.19
C PHE A 303 -14.10 -8.98 11.05
N CYS A 304 -14.78 -9.68 10.14
CA CYS A 304 -16.22 -9.51 9.92
C CYS A 304 -17.04 -9.86 11.16
N ILE A 305 -16.74 -10.98 11.83
CA ILE A 305 -17.48 -11.43 13.02
C ILE A 305 -17.25 -10.50 14.21
N SER A 306 -16.04 -9.95 14.33
CA SER A 306 -15.69 -9.06 15.44
C SER A 306 -16.30 -7.67 15.29
N ASN A 307 -16.47 -7.18 14.06
CA ASN A 307 -16.87 -5.80 13.78
C ASN A 307 -18.32 -5.64 13.28
N CYS A 308 -19.06 -6.73 13.08
CA CYS A 308 -20.45 -6.69 12.62
C CYS A 308 -21.37 -7.40 13.62
N GLU A 309 -22.32 -6.68 14.21
CA GLU A 309 -23.26 -7.24 15.18
C GLU A 309 -24.21 -8.29 14.57
N LEU A 310 -24.45 -8.25 13.25
CA LEU A 310 -25.23 -9.29 12.58
C LEU A 310 -24.59 -10.68 12.69
N PHE A 311 -23.28 -10.75 12.90
CA PHE A 311 -22.54 -12.01 13.03
C PHE A 311 -22.19 -12.33 14.48
N ALA A 312 -22.79 -11.65 15.46
CA ALA A 312 -22.49 -11.85 16.87
C ALA A 312 -22.73 -13.30 17.34
N SER A 313 -23.70 -14.01 16.75
CA SER A 313 -23.97 -15.44 17.01
C SER A 313 -22.77 -16.34 16.71
N MET A 314 -21.92 -15.95 15.76
CA MET A 314 -20.76 -16.73 15.28
C MET A 314 -19.49 -16.49 16.12
N ARG A 315 -19.51 -15.56 17.08
CA ARG A 315 -18.33 -15.24 17.92
C ARG A 315 -17.72 -16.46 18.64
N PRO A 316 -18.51 -17.42 19.18
CA PRO A 316 -17.94 -18.64 19.78
C PRO A 316 -17.09 -19.46 18.80
N SER A 317 -17.40 -19.42 17.50
CA SER A 317 -16.68 -20.16 16.46
C SER A 317 -15.32 -19.55 16.10
N LEU A 318 -14.98 -18.37 16.62
CA LEU A 318 -13.69 -17.70 16.40
C LEU A 318 -12.52 -18.44 17.07
N GLU A 319 -12.75 -19.06 18.23
CA GLU A 319 -11.71 -19.81 18.94
C GLU A 319 -11.20 -20.98 18.08
N LEU A 320 -12.12 -21.67 17.42
CA LEU A 320 -11.81 -22.77 16.51
C LEU A 320 -11.09 -22.30 15.24
N LEU A 321 -11.36 -21.08 14.75
CA LEU A 321 -10.63 -20.51 13.59
C LEU A 321 -9.18 -20.16 13.91
N ASN A 322 -8.86 -19.84 15.17
CA ASN A 322 -7.51 -19.49 15.61
C ASN A 322 -6.57 -20.69 15.73
N GLU A 323 -7.09 -21.92 15.66
CA GLU A 323 -6.29 -23.13 15.67
C GLU A 323 -5.42 -23.27 14.40
N LYS A 324 -4.39 -24.11 14.48
CA LYS A 324 -3.58 -24.45 13.31
C LYS A 324 -4.47 -25.08 12.25
N LEU A 325 -4.24 -24.72 10.99
CA LEU A 325 -5.00 -25.23 9.85
C LEU A 325 -5.11 -26.76 9.88
N ALA A 326 -6.31 -27.24 10.19
CA ALA A 326 -6.68 -28.63 10.29
C ALA A 326 -8.05 -28.86 9.60
N ASN A 327 -8.46 -30.12 9.47
CA ASN A 327 -9.74 -30.46 8.84
C ASN A 327 -10.94 -29.85 9.59
N ALA A 328 -10.91 -29.88 10.93
CA ALA A 328 -11.94 -29.29 11.77
C ALA A 328 -12.04 -27.77 11.55
N THR A 329 -10.90 -27.08 11.42
CA THR A 329 -10.84 -25.64 11.12
C THR A 329 -11.47 -25.30 9.77
N LEU A 330 -11.26 -26.13 8.74
CA LEU A 330 -11.89 -25.95 7.42
C LEU A 330 -13.40 -26.18 7.45
N ILE A 331 -13.86 -27.19 8.19
CA ILE A 331 -15.30 -27.47 8.37
C ILE A 331 -15.96 -26.26 9.06
N ASN A 332 -15.40 -25.80 10.17
CA ASN A 332 -15.88 -24.62 10.89
C ASN A 332 -15.90 -23.36 10.00
N ALA A 333 -14.86 -23.14 9.19
CA ALA A 333 -14.84 -22.03 8.24
C ALA A 333 -15.97 -22.12 7.19
N ARG A 334 -16.27 -23.32 6.69
CA ARG A 334 -17.39 -23.54 5.75
C ARG A 334 -18.75 -23.28 6.39
N GLU A 335 -18.94 -23.70 7.64
CA GLU A 335 -20.15 -23.45 8.42
C GLU A 335 -20.38 -21.95 8.65
N ILE A 336 -19.34 -21.22 9.10
CA ILE A 336 -19.36 -19.77 9.25
C ILE A 336 -19.74 -19.08 7.93
N ILE A 337 -19.11 -19.48 6.82
CA ILE A 337 -19.38 -18.91 5.50
C ILE A 337 -20.82 -19.18 5.06
N HIS A 338 -21.36 -20.37 5.34
CA HIS A 338 -22.75 -20.69 5.02
C HIS A 338 -23.74 -19.84 5.84
N GLU A 339 -23.50 -19.68 7.15
CA GLU A 339 -24.35 -18.84 8.00
C GLU A 339 -24.26 -17.35 7.60
N MET A 340 -23.05 -16.84 7.30
CA MET A 340 -22.87 -15.48 6.76
C MET A 340 -23.63 -15.27 5.47
N GLU A 341 -23.59 -16.23 4.54
CA GLU A 341 -24.35 -16.14 3.28
C GLU A 341 -25.85 -16.08 3.52
N ASN A 342 -26.37 -16.92 4.43
CA ASN A 342 -27.79 -16.93 4.76
C ASN A 342 -28.24 -15.57 5.33
N ILE A 343 -27.46 -14.99 6.25
CA ILE A 343 -27.71 -13.66 6.83
C ILE A 343 -27.64 -12.57 5.75
N CYS A 344 -26.59 -12.58 4.92
CA CYS A 344 -26.45 -11.59 3.85
C CYS A 344 -27.58 -11.70 2.82
N SER A 345 -27.98 -12.92 2.45
CA SER A 345 -29.06 -13.16 1.48
C SER A 345 -30.41 -12.71 2.03
N ALA A 346 -30.69 -12.97 3.32
CA ALA A 346 -31.89 -12.46 3.98
C ALA A 346 -31.96 -10.93 3.96
N GLN A 347 -30.80 -10.26 4.08
CA GLN A 347 -30.71 -8.79 4.08
C GLN A 347 -30.74 -8.18 2.66
N LEU A 348 -30.23 -8.90 1.65
CA LEU A 348 -30.07 -8.44 0.27
C LEU A 348 -31.25 -8.77 -0.65
N LEU A 349 -32.28 -9.48 -0.16
CA LEU A 349 -33.52 -9.78 -0.89
C LEU A 349 -34.32 -8.54 -1.37
N TYR A 350 -33.79 -7.32 -1.19
CA TYR A 350 -34.36 -6.06 -1.64
C TYR A 350 -33.62 -5.33 -2.77
N GLU A 351 -32.36 -5.62 -3.10
CA GLU A 351 -31.63 -4.83 -4.12
C GLU A 351 -30.65 -5.67 -4.99
N HIS A 352 -30.95 -5.71 -6.29
CA HIS A 352 -30.14 -6.08 -7.45
C HIS A 352 -29.39 -7.43 -7.50
N GLY A 353 -29.57 -8.14 -8.63
CA GLY A 353 -28.85 -9.36 -8.96
C GLY A 353 -27.33 -9.17 -9.02
N LEU A 354 -26.62 -9.94 -8.21
CA LEU A 354 -25.15 -9.96 -8.16
C LEU A 354 -24.59 -10.67 -9.40
N ASN A 355 -23.92 -9.93 -10.29
CA ASN A 355 -23.10 -10.53 -11.34
C ASN A 355 -21.79 -11.07 -10.72
N LEU A 356 -21.75 -12.37 -10.48
CA LEU A 356 -20.58 -13.12 -10.03
C LEU A 356 -19.67 -13.47 -11.22
N GLU A 357 -19.08 -12.47 -11.86
CA GLU A 357 -17.99 -12.73 -12.79
C GLU A 357 -16.67 -12.85 -12.03
N ASN A 358 -15.92 -13.92 -12.27
CA ASN A 358 -14.54 -14.04 -11.82
C ASN A 358 -13.72 -12.96 -12.53
N GLN A 359 -13.50 -11.83 -11.87
CA GLN A 359 -12.64 -10.76 -12.38
C GLN A 359 -11.24 -11.34 -12.69
N SER A 360 -10.84 -11.25 -13.96
CA SER A 360 -9.49 -11.59 -14.39
C SER A 360 -8.71 -10.31 -14.65
N PHE A 361 -7.59 -10.11 -13.96
CA PHE A 361 -6.71 -8.95 -14.12
C PHE A 361 -5.62 -9.25 -15.16
N SER A 362 -6.06 -9.42 -16.41
CA SER A 362 -5.23 -9.90 -17.51
C SER A 362 -4.13 -8.92 -17.94
N GLY A 363 -4.35 -7.61 -17.82
CA GLY A 363 -3.36 -6.57 -18.08
C GLY A 363 -2.26 -6.57 -17.03
N ILE A 364 -2.61 -6.67 -15.74
CA ILE A 364 -1.65 -6.85 -14.65
C ILE A 364 -0.83 -8.12 -14.85
N GLN A 365 -1.49 -9.22 -15.23
CA GLN A 365 -0.81 -10.47 -15.53
C GLN A 365 0.14 -10.34 -16.73
N ALA A 366 -0.22 -9.55 -17.75
CA ALA A 366 0.66 -9.27 -18.89
C ALA A 366 1.92 -8.50 -18.46
N ILE A 367 1.81 -7.45 -17.62
CA ILE A 367 2.97 -6.75 -17.05
C ILE A 367 3.86 -7.73 -16.28
N TYR A 368 3.24 -8.53 -15.43
CA TYR A 368 3.99 -9.49 -14.64
C TYR A 368 4.76 -10.50 -15.51
N ASN A 369 4.19 -10.91 -16.63
CA ASN A 369 4.85 -11.86 -17.53
C ASN A 369 6.05 -11.26 -18.29
N ILE A 370 6.07 -9.94 -18.52
CA ILE A 370 7.23 -9.24 -19.11
C ILE A 370 8.28 -8.85 -18.06
N THR A 371 7.91 -8.83 -16.76
CA THR A 371 8.88 -8.68 -15.67
C THR A 371 9.86 -9.87 -15.72
N PRO A 372 11.18 -9.63 -15.79
CA PRO A 372 12.15 -10.71 -15.83
C PRO A 372 11.99 -11.61 -14.62
N LYS A 373 11.76 -12.90 -14.85
CA LYS A 373 11.78 -13.92 -13.78
C LYS A 373 13.20 -14.02 -13.27
N ASP A 374 13.40 -14.06 -11.93
CA ASP A 374 14.63 -14.13 -11.10
C ASP A 374 15.86 -14.89 -11.66
N LYS A 375 16.28 -14.63 -12.90
CA LYS A 375 17.50 -15.12 -13.49
C LYS A 375 18.59 -14.16 -13.05
N LYS A 376 19.52 -14.69 -12.25
CA LYS A 376 20.72 -14.01 -11.75
C LYS A 376 21.72 -13.74 -12.89
N GLU A 377 21.32 -13.02 -13.93
CA GLU A 377 22.29 -12.41 -14.84
C GLU A 377 22.89 -11.22 -14.10
N LYS A 378 24.04 -11.47 -13.47
CA LYS A 378 24.73 -10.53 -12.56
C LYS A 378 25.44 -9.38 -13.27
N THR A 379 25.41 -9.32 -14.60
CA THR A 379 26.15 -8.31 -15.35
C THR A 379 25.16 -7.32 -15.93
N ILE A 380 24.91 -6.24 -15.19
CA ILE A 380 24.26 -5.05 -15.76
C ILE A 380 25.23 -4.52 -16.82
N GLU A 381 24.80 -4.42 -18.07
CA GLU A 381 25.51 -3.59 -19.03
C GLU A 381 25.33 -2.12 -18.60
N ASN A 382 26.39 -1.51 -18.06
CA ASN A 382 26.39 -0.11 -17.62
C ASN A 382 25.85 0.86 -18.69
N THR A 383 25.94 0.49 -19.97
CA THR A 383 25.33 1.19 -21.10
C THR A 383 23.81 1.33 -20.98
N ALA A 384 23.10 0.25 -20.62
CA ALA A 384 21.64 0.24 -20.50
C ALA A 384 21.19 1.10 -19.30
N LEU A 385 21.96 1.06 -18.21
CA LEU A 385 21.75 1.91 -17.04
C LEU A 385 21.95 3.40 -17.37
N LEU A 386 23.07 3.76 -17.97
CA LEU A 386 23.34 5.16 -18.36
C LEU A 386 22.33 5.66 -19.39
N PHE A 387 21.93 4.82 -20.34
CA PHE A 387 20.88 5.15 -21.29
C PHE A 387 19.54 5.42 -20.59
N PHE A 388 19.10 4.53 -19.70
CA PHE A 388 17.90 4.72 -18.89
C PHE A 388 17.97 6.01 -18.06
N PHE A 389 19.09 6.25 -17.37
CA PHE A 389 19.27 7.43 -16.55
C PHE A 389 19.22 8.72 -17.37
N THR A 390 19.90 8.74 -18.52
CA THR A 390 19.89 9.88 -19.45
C THR A 390 18.49 10.14 -20.00
N SER A 391 17.75 9.09 -20.36
CA SER A 391 16.36 9.19 -20.82
C SER A 391 15.43 9.78 -19.74
N ARG A 392 15.59 9.34 -18.50
CA ARG A 392 14.82 9.85 -17.34
C ARG A 392 15.16 11.31 -17.03
N LEU A 393 16.43 11.71 -17.11
CA LEU A 393 16.83 13.10 -16.94
C LEU A 393 16.30 14.02 -18.04
N LYS A 394 16.30 13.56 -19.29
CA LYS A 394 15.68 14.30 -20.39
C LYS A 394 14.20 14.50 -20.13
N SER A 395 13.48 13.44 -19.77
CA SER A 395 12.06 13.50 -19.43
C SER A 395 11.78 14.44 -18.25
N LEU A 396 12.63 14.41 -17.21
CA LEU A 396 12.52 15.31 -16.06
C LEU A 396 12.75 16.78 -16.45
N HIS A 397 13.78 17.03 -17.26
CA HIS A 397 14.09 18.37 -17.77
C HIS A 397 12.92 18.95 -18.56
N ASP A 398 12.33 18.14 -19.44
CA ASP A 398 11.20 18.53 -20.29
C ASP A 398 9.92 18.73 -19.44
N LEU A 399 9.63 17.83 -18.48
CA LEU A 399 8.49 17.94 -17.57
C LEU A 399 8.52 19.23 -16.72
N LEU A 400 9.71 19.62 -16.28
CA LEU A 400 9.94 20.83 -15.47
C LEU A 400 10.01 22.12 -16.31
N GLU A 401 10.08 22.02 -17.64
CA GLU A 401 10.41 23.14 -18.53
C GLU A 401 11.67 23.89 -18.05
N TYR A 402 12.68 23.15 -17.61
CA TYR A 402 13.89 23.70 -17.01
C TYR A 402 14.73 24.49 -18.04
N PRO A 403 15.37 25.62 -17.66
CA PRO A 403 15.35 26.30 -16.35
C PRO A 403 14.21 27.32 -16.20
N ASN A 404 13.30 27.40 -17.18
CA ASN A 404 12.48 28.59 -17.41
C ASN A 404 11.29 28.73 -16.44
N LYS A 405 10.80 27.63 -15.84
CA LYS A 405 9.62 27.66 -14.97
C LYS A 405 9.95 28.01 -13.51
N PRO A 406 9.34 29.03 -12.90
CA PRO A 406 9.53 29.38 -11.48
C PRO A 406 9.05 28.28 -10.52
N ASN A 407 9.63 28.20 -9.31
CA ASN A 407 9.25 27.18 -8.30
C ASN A 407 7.78 27.27 -7.89
N ASP A 408 7.26 28.46 -7.64
CA ASP A 408 5.87 28.63 -7.17
C ASP A 408 4.85 28.10 -8.18
N GLN A 409 5.12 28.28 -9.48
CA GLN A 409 4.28 27.73 -10.55
C GLN A 409 4.31 26.20 -10.58
N LEU A 410 5.49 25.61 -10.36
CA LEU A 410 5.65 24.15 -10.30
C LEU A 410 5.00 23.56 -9.04
N ILE A 411 5.07 24.25 -7.89
CA ILE A 411 4.39 23.82 -6.65
C ILE A 411 2.87 23.83 -6.88
N LYS A 412 2.34 24.91 -7.48
CA LYS A 412 0.93 24.98 -7.85
C LYS A 412 0.54 23.85 -8.81
N ARG A 413 1.36 23.61 -9.84
CA ARG A 413 1.13 22.51 -10.79
C ARG A 413 1.13 21.14 -10.09
N TYR A 414 2.12 20.86 -9.23
CA TYR A 414 2.18 19.61 -8.46
C TYR A 414 0.91 19.35 -7.63
N LYS A 415 0.32 20.40 -7.04
CA LYS A 415 -0.91 20.27 -6.23
C LYS A 415 -2.18 20.11 -7.09
N GLN A 416 -2.21 20.65 -8.30
CA GLN A 416 -3.42 20.79 -9.11
C GLN A 416 -3.49 19.86 -10.32
N ASP A 417 -2.34 19.39 -10.82
CA ASP A 417 -2.20 18.57 -12.02
C ASP A 417 -1.71 17.16 -11.60
N PRO A 418 -2.63 16.18 -11.48
CA PRO A 418 -2.28 14.83 -11.05
C PRO A 418 -1.31 14.14 -11.99
N GLN A 419 -1.39 14.41 -13.29
CA GLN A 419 -0.46 13.87 -14.28
C GLN A 419 0.95 14.34 -13.99
N PHE A 420 1.16 15.67 -13.88
CA PHE A 420 2.47 16.23 -13.56
C PHE A 420 3.02 15.68 -12.23
N ARG A 421 2.18 15.56 -11.20
CA ARG A 421 2.58 14.99 -9.91
C ARG A 421 3.09 13.56 -10.05
N MET A 422 2.31 12.69 -10.70
CA MET A 422 2.65 11.26 -10.81
C MET A 422 3.89 11.04 -11.68
N GLU A 423 4.00 11.76 -12.79
CA GLU A 423 5.17 11.72 -13.68
C GLU A 423 6.43 12.20 -12.95
N LEU A 424 6.35 13.31 -12.24
CA LEU A 424 7.47 13.84 -11.45
C LEU A 424 7.93 12.83 -10.41
N GLU A 425 7.00 12.27 -9.64
CA GLU A 425 7.33 11.29 -8.60
C GLU A 425 7.96 10.02 -9.18
N MET A 426 7.46 9.52 -10.31
CA MET A 426 8.00 8.32 -10.95
C MET A 426 9.42 8.58 -11.49
N LEU A 427 9.63 9.71 -12.17
CA LEU A 427 10.96 10.10 -12.66
C LEU A 427 11.95 10.26 -11.51
N MET A 428 11.53 10.92 -10.43
CA MET A 428 12.36 11.10 -9.24
C MET A 428 12.67 9.77 -8.53
N ALA A 429 11.70 8.85 -8.47
CA ALA A 429 11.92 7.50 -7.93
C ALA A 429 12.91 6.71 -8.80
N ASP A 430 12.74 6.71 -10.12
CA ASP A 430 13.65 6.03 -11.04
C ASP A 430 15.08 6.57 -10.95
N ILE A 431 15.24 7.90 -10.94
CA ILE A 431 16.54 8.55 -10.78
C ILE A 431 17.13 8.25 -9.39
N GLY A 432 16.32 8.36 -8.33
CA GLY A 432 16.74 8.03 -6.97
C GLY A 432 17.25 6.59 -6.86
N ASN A 433 16.56 5.64 -7.49
CA ASN A 433 16.95 4.23 -7.54
C ASN A 433 18.24 3.97 -8.32
N VAL A 434 18.51 4.71 -9.39
CA VAL A 434 19.82 4.66 -10.06
C VAL A 434 20.92 5.16 -9.11
N LEU A 435 20.71 6.32 -8.48
CA LEU A 435 21.73 6.97 -7.65
C LEU A 435 22.03 6.22 -6.35
N SER A 436 21.01 5.68 -5.68
CA SER A 436 21.15 4.95 -4.41
C SER A 436 22.00 3.69 -4.54
N ASN A 437 21.92 3.02 -5.69
CA ASN A 437 22.70 1.83 -5.98
C ASN A 437 24.15 2.16 -6.38
N CYS A 438 24.40 3.33 -6.97
CA CYS A 438 25.74 3.76 -7.36
C CYS A 438 26.54 4.32 -6.19
N ASN A 439 25.90 4.95 -5.20
CA ASN A 439 26.61 5.44 -4.02
C ASN A 439 25.75 5.37 -2.75
N LYS A 440 25.84 4.25 -2.02
CA LYS A 440 25.11 4.04 -0.76
C LYS A 440 25.49 5.04 0.35
N GLU A 441 26.66 5.67 0.26
CA GLU A 441 27.17 6.59 1.28
C GLU A 441 26.73 8.04 1.06
N LYS A 442 26.39 8.42 -0.19
CA LYS A 442 25.95 9.79 -0.53
C LYS A 442 24.48 9.81 -0.89
N ARG A 443 23.66 10.28 0.06
CA ARG A 443 22.22 10.49 -0.12
C ARG A 443 21.94 11.74 -0.99
N ILE A 444 22.17 11.67 -2.31
CA ILE A 444 21.84 12.78 -3.24
C ILE A 444 20.38 13.21 -3.10
N MET A 445 19.49 12.25 -2.84
CA MET A 445 18.06 12.45 -2.64
C MET A 445 17.70 13.05 -1.27
N THR A 446 18.68 13.47 -0.47
CA THR A 446 18.39 14.11 0.81
C THR A 446 17.74 15.47 0.62
N LYS A 447 16.67 15.68 1.37
CA LYS A 447 15.99 16.96 1.53
C LYS A 447 16.91 18.02 2.13
N SER A 448 16.94 19.20 1.52
CA SER A 448 17.72 20.36 1.98
C SER A 448 16.91 21.40 2.77
N THR A 449 15.57 21.29 2.81
CA THR A 449 14.68 22.21 3.53
C THR A 449 14.70 21.97 5.05
N GLN A 450 14.18 22.94 5.82
CA GLN A 450 14.38 23.00 7.27
C GLN A 450 13.53 22.00 8.07
N LEU A 451 12.25 21.83 7.76
CA LEU A 451 11.38 20.92 8.50
C LEU A 451 11.72 19.49 8.08
N LEU A 452 12.02 18.61 9.04
CA LEU A 452 12.42 17.23 8.78
C LEU A 452 13.63 17.13 7.81
N LYS A 453 14.63 17.98 8.04
CA LYS A 453 15.93 17.96 7.34
C LYS A 453 16.53 16.55 7.38
N GLU A 454 17.28 16.21 6.34
CA GLU A 454 18.00 14.92 6.22
C GLU A 454 17.14 13.69 5.88
N ILE A 455 15.84 13.88 5.63
CA ILE A 455 15.01 12.83 5.03
C ILE A 455 15.51 12.50 3.64
N ASP A 456 15.62 11.20 3.36
CA ASP A 456 15.87 10.67 2.03
C ASP A 456 14.56 10.67 1.22
N LEU A 457 14.44 11.59 0.27
CA LEU A 457 13.27 11.73 -0.60
C LEU A 457 13.07 10.49 -1.49
N GLY A 458 14.14 9.75 -1.81
CA GLY A 458 14.04 8.49 -2.56
C GLY A 458 13.27 7.45 -1.74
N ASN A 459 13.63 7.29 -0.46
CA ASN A 459 12.90 6.39 0.43
C ASN A 459 11.43 6.81 0.60
N VAL A 460 11.12 8.11 0.68
CA VAL A 460 9.72 8.57 0.74
C VAL A 460 8.98 8.26 -0.55
N LEU A 461 9.61 8.38 -1.72
CA LEU A 461 8.99 8.02 -3.00
C LEU A 461 8.79 6.51 -3.17
N ASP A 462 9.76 5.70 -2.72
CA ASP A 462 9.78 4.24 -2.89
C ASP A 462 8.91 3.49 -1.88
N HIS A 463 8.80 4.02 -0.66
CA HIS A 463 8.08 3.41 0.44
C HIS A 463 6.81 4.17 0.82
N GLY A 464 6.71 5.44 0.45
CA GLY A 464 5.72 6.33 1.05
C GLY A 464 6.03 6.57 2.53
N ASN A 465 5.45 7.62 3.09
CA ASN A 465 5.44 7.79 4.53
C ASN A 465 4.14 8.48 4.93
N PRO A 466 3.09 7.70 5.29
CA PRO A 466 1.79 8.26 5.65
C PRO A 466 1.88 9.31 6.76
N PHE A 467 2.83 9.15 7.69
CA PHE A 467 3.05 10.13 8.76
C PHE A 467 3.64 11.44 8.23
N LEU A 468 4.67 11.40 7.38
CA LEU A 468 5.24 12.62 6.80
C LEU A 468 4.27 13.32 5.84
N GLU A 469 3.52 12.56 5.06
CA GLU A 469 2.51 13.08 4.14
C GLU A 469 1.35 13.74 4.92
N MET A 470 0.91 13.11 6.01
CA MET A 470 -0.05 13.68 6.94
C MET A 470 0.51 14.94 7.62
N LEU A 471 1.70 14.91 8.22
CA LEU A 471 2.31 16.07 8.86
C LEU A 471 2.49 17.24 7.88
N GLY A 472 2.90 16.96 6.65
CA GLY A 472 2.98 17.96 5.59
C GLY A 472 1.63 18.65 5.39
N SER A 473 0.52 17.92 5.39
CA SER A 473 -0.80 18.54 5.25
C SER A 473 -1.21 19.45 6.42
N PHE A 474 -0.72 19.20 7.65
CA PHE A 474 -1.09 19.96 8.85
C PHE A 474 -0.15 21.12 9.19
N PHE A 475 1.16 20.94 9.03
CA PHE A 475 2.17 21.91 9.47
C PHE A 475 2.59 22.85 8.34
N ASP A 476 2.96 22.30 7.18
CA ASP A 476 3.26 23.08 5.98
C ASP A 476 3.09 22.22 4.72
N SER A 477 1.96 22.44 4.04
CA SER A 477 1.58 21.68 2.83
C SER A 477 2.47 21.96 1.62
N HIS A 478 3.39 22.91 1.70
CA HIS A 478 4.32 23.25 0.62
C HIS A 478 5.67 22.58 0.82
N GLU A 479 6.04 22.24 2.05
CA GLU A 479 7.41 21.93 2.43
C GLU A 479 7.96 20.63 1.80
N LEU A 480 7.15 19.56 1.79
CA LEU A 480 7.52 18.32 1.10
C LEU A 480 7.53 18.48 -0.43
N VAL A 481 6.59 19.26 -0.97
CA VAL A 481 6.46 19.51 -2.42
C VAL A 481 7.64 20.34 -2.91
N GLU A 482 8.00 21.39 -2.17
CA GLU A 482 9.13 22.25 -2.44
C GLU A 482 10.44 21.47 -2.37
N ALA A 483 10.58 20.56 -1.40
CA ALA A 483 11.72 19.65 -1.32
C ALA A 483 11.86 18.77 -2.57
N TYR A 484 10.76 18.15 -3.04
CA TYR A 484 10.78 17.35 -4.27
C TYR A 484 11.17 18.20 -5.48
N LEU A 485 10.54 19.36 -5.67
CA LEU A 485 10.78 20.22 -6.82
C LEU A 485 12.18 20.84 -6.83
N SER A 486 12.68 21.25 -5.66
CA SER A 486 14.05 21.77 -5.53
C SER A 486 15.08 20.71 -5.88
N LYS A 487 14.87 19.47 -5.40
CA LYS A 487 15.73 18.34 -5.76
C LYS A 487 15.62 17.98 -7.24
N ALA A 488 14.41 17.98 -7.78
CA ALA A 488 14.16 17.70 -9.19
C ALA A 488 14.87 18.70 -10.12
N LYS A 489 14.83 20.00 -9.79
CA LYS A 489 15.56 21.03 -10.53
C LYS A 489 17.07 20.89 -10.41
N GLU A 490 17.57 20.61 -9.22
CA GLU A 490 19.00 20.36 -8.99
C GLU A 490 19.49 19.22 -9.91
N ILE A 491 18.75 18.11 -9.95
CA ILE A 491 19.05 16.95 -10.79
C ILE A 491 18.88 17.27 -12.29
N ALA A 492 17.84 18.00 -12.68
CA ALA A 492 17.61 18.40 -14.06
C ALA A 492 18.73 19.31 -14.60
N GLY A 493 19.31 20.15 -13.74
CA GLY A 493 20.46 20.99 -14.06
C GLY A 493 21.72 20.20 -14.41
N ASP A 494 21.84 18.95 -13.96
CA ASP A 494 22.98 18.07 -14.25
C ASP A 494 22.83 17.26 -15.55
N ARG A 495 21.76 17.48 -16.32
CA ARG A 495 21.48 16.74 -17.56
C ARG A 495 22.67 16.70 -18.51
N GLN A 496 23.27 17.85 -18.83
CA GLN A 496 24.38 17.94 -19.79
C GLN A 496 25.60 17.15 -19.31
N ALA A 497 25.89 17.20 -18.01
CA ALA A 497 26.99 16.43 -17.44
C ALA A 497 26.76 14.92 -17.55
N ILE A 498 25.53 14.44 -17.34
CA ILE A 498 25.19 13.02 -17.47
C ILE A 498 25.16 12.57 -18.94
N GLU A 499 24.67 13.41 -19.86
CA GLU A 499 24.76 13.14 -21.30
C GLU A 499 26.22 13.01 -21.73
N ALA A 500 27.09 13.92 -21.28
CA ALA A 500 28.52 13.86 -21.54
C ALA A 500 29.17 12.60 -20.95
N LEU A 501 28.75 12.20 -19.74
CA LEU A 501 29.16 10.94 -19.12
C LEU A 501 28.76 9.72 -19.97
N TYR A 502 27.55 9.71 -20.51
CA TYR A 502 27.07 8.64 -21.39
C TYR A 502 27.84 8.58 -22.72
N GLU A 503 28.18 9.72 -23.32
CA GLU A 503 28.97 9.77 -24.56
C GLU A 503 30.43 9.33 -24.36
N LEU A 504 31.04 9.65 -23.21
CA LEU A 504 32.33 9.07 -22.81
C LEU A 504 32.27 7.55 -22.73
N PHE A 505 31.15 7.00 -22.25
CA PHE A 505 30.96 5.56 -22.10
C PHE A 505 30.85 4.88 -23.47
N LYS A 506 30.01 5.42 -24.37
CA LYS A 506 29.89 4.93 -25.76
C LYS A 506 31.23 4.97 -26.51
N SER A 507 32.05 5.96 -26.19
CA SER A 507 33.38 6.15 -26.79
C SER A 507 34.44 5.22 -26.21
N ASN A 508 34.07 4.24 -25.37
CA ASN A 508 34.95 3.27 -24.73
C ASN A 508 36.10 3.90 -23.91
N VAL A 509 35.85 5.05 -23.27
CA VAL A 509 36.84 5.66 -22.37
C VAL A 509 36.99 4.80 -21.12
N ASP A 510 38.23 4.44 -20.78
CA ASP A 510 38.52 3.61 -19.61
C ASP A 510 38.02 4.30 -18.31
N PRO A 511 37.26 3.61 -17.43
CA PRO A 511 36.77 4.18 -16.18
C PRO A 511 37.85 4.78 -15.28
N SER A 512 39.06 4.21 -15.28
CA SER A 512 40.19 4.70 -14.49
C SER A 512 40.72 6.04 -15.00
N THR A 513 40.59 6.31 -16.30
CA THR A 513 40.92 7.60 -16.94
C THR A 513 40.00 8.71 -16.42
N ILE A 514 38.70 8.42 -16.28
CA ILE A 514 37.70 9.35 -15.72
C ILE A 514 37.91 9.52 -14.21
N GLU A 515 38.22 8.43 -13.49
CA GLU A 515 38.41 8.43 -12.04
C GLU A 515 39.63 9.25 -11.62
N LYS A 516 40.76 9.07 -12.30
CA LYS A 516 42.04 9.74 -12.05
C LYS A 516 42.13 11.11 -12.73
N GLY A 517 41.26 11.39 -13.70
CA GLY A 517 41.31 12.60 -14.52
C GLY A 517 42.51 12.64 -15.46
N ASP A 518 42.97 11.48 -15.94
CA ASP A 518 44.11 11.38 -16.85
C ASP A 518 43.68 11.71 -18.28
N ARG A 519 43.93 12.94 -18.74
CA ARG A 519 43.49 13.40 -20.06
C ARG A 519 44.35 12.89 -21.22
N ASN A 520 45.49 12.27 -20.94
CA ASN A 520 46.48 11.90 -21.96
C ASN A 520 45.96 10.79 -22.91
N ASN A 521 45.00 10.00 -22.45
CA ASN A 521 44.39 8.91 -23.22
C ASN A 521 43.05 9.31 -23.87
N MET A 522 42.69 10.60 -23.83
CA MET A 522 41.45 11.12 -24.42
C MET A 522 41.74 11.93 -25.70
N ASN A 523 40.94 11.71 -26.74
CA ASN A 523 40.93 12.58 -27.92
C ASN A 523 40.24 13.94 -27.60
N ALA A 524 40.25 14.89 -28.54
CA ALA A 524 39.67 16.22 -28.33
C ALA A 524 38.17 16.20 -27.98
N VAL A 525 37.40 15.29 -28.59
CA VAL A 525 35.96 15.14 -28.33
C VAL A 525 35.73 14.57 -26.93
N GLN A 526 36.46 13.53 -26.55
CA GLN A 526 36.41 12.93 -25.21
C GLN A 526 36.82 13.94 -24.13
N ASN A 527 37.86 14.74 -24.37
CA ASN A 527 38.25 15.81 -23.44
C ASN A 527 37.13 16.85 -23.26
N THR A 528 36.45 17.23 -24.34
CA THR A 528 35.32 18.17 -24.27
C THR A 528 34.17 17.58 -23.43
N GLN A 529 33.82 16.31 -23.66
CA GLN A 529 32.80 15.62 -22.86
C GLN A 529 33.21 15.48 -21.39
N TYR A 530 34.50 15.24 -21.11
CA TYR A 530 35.00 15.17 -19.74
C TYR A 530 34.90 16.53 -19.01
N GLU A 531 35.15 17.65 -19.70
CA GLU A 531 34.95 18.97 -19.11
C GLU A 531 33.47 19.24 -18.81
N LEU A 532 32.58 18.99 -19.78
CA LEU A 532 31.13 19.13 -19.57
C LEU A 532 30.63 18.27 -18.41
N PHE A 533 31.14 17.05 -18.28
CA PHE A 533 30.83 16.19 -17.13
C PHE A 533 31.26 16.81 -15.80
N ARG A 534 32.42 17.47 -15.75
CA ARG A 534 32.97 18.08 -14.54
C ARG A 534 32.31 19.39 -14.11
N GLU A 535 31.52 20.02 -14.99
CA GLU A 535 30.75 21.23 -14.66
C GLU A 535 29.67 20.96 -13.60
N SER A 536 29.14 19.75 -13.54
CA SER A 536 28.18 19.36 -12.49
C SER A 536 28.84 19.36 -11.11
N LYS A 537 28.24 20.05 -10.13
CA LYS A 537 28.66 19.97 -8.73
C LYS A 537 28.59 18.54 -8.14
N HIS A 538 27.86 17.64 -8.80
CA HIS A 538 27.67 16.24 -8.41
C HIS A 538 28.50 15.24 -9.22
N TRP A 539 29.38 15.70 -10.14
CA TRP A 539 30.18 14.83 -11.02
C TRP A 539 30.94 13.72 -10.26
N LYS A 540 31.48 14.03 -9.07
CA LYS A 540 32.20 13.05 -8.23
C LYS A 540 31.33 11.90 -7.74
N THR A 541 30.02 12.11 -7.64
CA THR A 541 29.08 11.04 -7.27
C THR A 541 28.65 10.27 -8.51
N TYR A 542 28.41 10.97 -9.63
CA TYR A 542 28.02 10.35 -10.88
C TYR A 542 29.12 9.49 -11.51
N LYS A 543 30.41 9.81 -11.31
CA LYS A 543 31.50 8.98 -11.85
C LYS A 543 31.47 7.54 -11.35
N VAL A 544 30.78 7.26 -10.23
CA VAL A 544 30.63 5.88 -9.74
C VAL A 544 29.73 5.03 -10.66
N LEU A 545 28.90 5.65 -11.51
CA LEU A 545 28.17 4.97 -12.58
C LEU A 545 29.11 4.28 -13.58
N PHE A 546 30.37 4.71 -13.68
CA PHE A 546 31.40 4.09 -14.52
C PHE A 546 32.14 2.94 -13.84
N VAL A 547 32.32 3.01 -12.52
CA VAL A 547 33.22 2.13 -11.78
C VAL A 547 32.43 0.92 -11.29
N THR A 548 32.56 -0.20 -11.99
CA THR A 548 32.04 -1.48 -11.49
C THR A 548 32.71 -1.81 -10.16
N LYS A 549 31.94 -1.88 -9.07
CA LYS A 549 32.27 -2.90 -8.07
C LYS A 549 31.87 -4.24 -8.69
N LYS A 550 32.84 -5.05 -9.10
CA LYS A 550 32.63 -6.50 -9.15
C LYS A 550 32.18 -6.93 -7.75
N THR A 551 30.88 -7.21 -7.58
CA THR A 551 30.32 -7.80 -6.36
C THR A 551 30.17 -9.30 -6.48
#